data_AF-A0A0R1SLU7-F1
#
_entry.id   AF-A0A0R1SLU7-F1
#
_cell.length_a   1.000
_cell.length_b   1.000
_cell.length_c   1.000
_cell.angle_alpha   90.00
_cell.angle_beta   90.00
_cell.angle_gamma   90.00
#
_symmetry.space_group_name_H-M   'P 1'
#
loop_
_entity.id
_entity.type
_entity.pdbx_description
1 polymer ?
#
loop_
_entity_poly.entity_id
_entity_poly.type
_entity_poly.pdbx_seq_one_letter_code
_entity_poly.pdbx_strand_id
1 'polypeptide(L)'
;MIFGKKFWAGLALAVSLTGFGLVATEQVAPQSLGTQEAKADSWINQYITQHDIAPVPITYQEGTFSEWFGYENGVGHPEGVLIHETADPNVSAARFAQSFNNNWPRLETYVHAFTDDTQTINIHNTDYGVWGAGPTANARYIQIELCEVATVDQFARSVANDAYYVASMLHKYNLPVEYGTTVVTHAQVSQWFHETDHTDPTGYFAKWGYGVDQFIPLINTYYNAMSNGSMTVDNGSTNNGGVSGQTGTVRVDNSSSFMVPLVSFDNSGNAKTVNRGLANDTPWYTDKQRTYRDHTYYRVSTNEWVMDSYCHYTAA
;
A
#
# COMPACT_ATOMS: atom_id res chain seq x y z
N MET A 1 -3.72 5.47 37.03
CA MET A 1 -4.97 6.17 36.66
C MET A 1 -5.33 5.73 35.27
N ILE A 2 -6.36 4.91 35.15
CA ILE A 2 -6.88 4.37 33.89
C ILE A 2 -7.73 5.47 33.26
N PHE A 3 -7.29 6.03 32.14
CA PHE A 3 -8.15 6.84 31.28
C PHE A 3 -8.44 6.05 30.01
N GLY A 4 -9.55 5.30 30.05
CA GLY A 4 -10.19 4.82 28.85
C GLY A 4 -10.79 6.01 28.09
N LYS A 5 -10.24 6.33 26.93
CA LYS A 5 -10.88 7.22 25.97
C LYS A 5 -11.61 6.34 24.95
N LYS A 6 -12.93 6.39 25.03
CA LYS A 6 -13.83 5.79 24.04
C LYS A 6 -13.65 6.57 22.75
N PHE A 7 -13.13 5.91 21.71
CA PHE A 7 -13.11 6.43 20.35
C PHE A 7 -14.55 6.59 19.86
N TRP A 8 -14.89 7.80 19.45
CA TRP A 8 -16.09 8.10 18.68
C TRP A 8 -15.69 8.15 17.21
N ALA A 9 -15.65 6.99 16.56
CA ALA A 9 -15.63 6.93 15.10
C ALA A 9 -16.99 7.38 14.58
N GLY A 10 -17.00 8.51 13.87
CA GLY A 10 -18.19 9.07 13.25
C GLY A 10 -18.61 8.23 12.04
N LEU A 11 -19.54 7.31 12.27
CA LEU A 11 -20.70 6.99 11.42
C LEU A 11 -20.51 7.11 9.90
N ALA A 12 -20.04 6.04 9.25
CA ALA A 12 -20.48 5.66 7.91
C ALA A 12 -21.54 4.56 8.07
N LEU A 13 -22.82 4.90 7.87
CA LEU A 13 -23.93 3.96 7.95
C LEU A 13 -23.93 3.03 6.73
N ALA A 14 -23.26 1.88 6.83
CA ALA A 14 -23.51 0.76 5.95
C ALA A 14 -24.84 0.11 6.35
N VAL A 15 -25.92 0.42 5.61
CA VAL A 15 -27.21 -0.24 5.78
C VAL A 15 -27.09 -1.69 5.29
N SER A 16 -26.96 -2.63 6.22
CA SER A 16 -27.06 -4.06 5.90
C SER A 16 -28.53 -4.40 5.60
N LEU A 17 -28.84 -4.72 4.34
CA LEU A 17 -30.14 -5.28 3.96
C LEU A 17 -30.19 -6.75 4.44
N THR A 18 -30.71 -6.99 5.64
CA THR A 18 -31.06 -8.35 6.07
C THR A 18 -32.33 -8.78 5.34
N GLY A 19 -32.21 -9.78 4.48
CA GLY A 19 -33.38 -10.45 3.94
C GLY A 19 -33.03 -11.83 3.43
N PHE A 20 -33.14 -12.86 4.28
CA PHE A 20 -33.50 -14.21 3.85
C PHE A 20 -34.22 -14.95 4.97
N GLY A 21 -35.43 -15.44 4.66
CA GLY A 21 -36.24 -16.29 5.51
C GLY A 21 -35.72 -17.74 5.55
N LEU A 22 -36.04 -18.42 6.65
CA LEU A 22 -35.73 -19.82 6.93
C LEU A 22 -36.36 -20.80 5.93
N VAL A 23 -35.62 -21.88 5.59
CA VAL A 23 -36.11 -23.28 5.63
C VAL A 23 -34.94 -24.20 5.99
N ALA A 24 -35.20 -25.22 6.82
CA ALA A 24 -34.23 -26.12 7.44
C ALA A 24 -34.07 -27.48 6.70
N THR A 25 -32.91 -28.13 6.97
CA THR A 25 -32.52 -29.57 6.81
C THR A 25 -32.47 -30.12 5.37
N GLU A 26 -31.49 -30.91 4.93
CA GLU A 26 -30.73 -32.00 5.56
C GLU A 26 -29.27 -32.06 5.10
N GLN A 27 -28.46 -32.73 5.93
CA GLN A 27 -27.03 -32.99 5.76
C GLN A 27 -26.83 -34.24 4.90
N VAL A 28 -26.19 -34.10 3.74
CA VAL A 28 -25.55 -35.20 3.02
C VAL A 28 -24.17 -34.73 2.58
N ALA A 29 -23.12 -35.39 3.07
CA ALA A 29 -21.75 -35.15 2.63
C ALA A 29 -21.47 -35.95 1.34
N PRO A 30 -20.95 -35.32 0.27
CA PRO A 30 -20.20 -36.02 -0.76
C PRO A 30 -18.71 -35.65 -0.67
N GLN A 31 -17.87 -36.68 -0.74
CA GLN A 31 -16.45 -36.54 -1.02
C GLN A 31 -16.29 -35.86 -2.39
N SER A 32 -15.57 -34.74 -2.50
CA SER A 32 -15.19 -34.18 -3.80
C SER A 32 -13.69 -34.33 -4.04
N LEU A 33 -13.37 -35.05 -5.12
CA LEU A 33 -12.11 -34.92 -5.84
C LEU A 33 -11.93 -33.43 -6.17
N GLY A 34 -10.72 -32.91 -5.98
CA GLY A 34 -10.34 -31.57 -6.41
C GLY A 34 -10.41 -31.43 -7.93
N THR A 35 -11.61 -31.13 -8.43
CA THR A 35 -11.78 -30.44 -9.71
C THR A 35 -11.39 -29.00 -9.47
N GLN A 36 -10.21 -28.62 -9.97
CA GLN A 36 -9.88 -27.22 -10.20
C GLN A 36 -10.88 -26.71 -11.25
N GLU A 37 -11.99 -26.14 -10.80
CA GLU A 37 -12.88 -25.41 -11.68
C GLU A 37 -12.05 -24.30 -12.33
N ALA A 38 -12.02 -24.31 -13.67
CA ALA A 38 -11.54 -23.17 -14.42
C ALA A 38 -12.40 -21.98 -13.98
N LYS A 39 -11.84 -21.11 -13.13
CA LYS A 39 -12.53 -19.89 -12.69
C LYS A 39 -12.94 -19.14 -13.96
N ALA A 40 -14.23 -18.90 -14.11
CA ALA A 40 -14.75 -18.08 -15.20
C ALA A 40 -13.95 -16.79 -15.22
N ASP A 41 -13.32 -16.50 -16.36
CA ASP A 41 -12.65 -15.23 -16.59
C ASP A 41 -13.58 -14.10 -16.13
N SER A 42 -13.07 -13.21 -15.28
CA SER A 42 -13.87 -12.09 -14.79
C SER A 42 -14.32 -11.24 -15.97
N TRP A 43 -15.63 -11.07 -16.13
CA TRP A 43 -16.19 -10.26 -17.21
C TRP A 43 -15.66 -8.81 -17.17
N ILE A 44 -15.31 -8.29 -15.99
CA ILE A 44 -14.65 -6.98 -15.83
C ILE A 44 -13.20 -7.02 -16.34
N ASN A 45 -12.41 -8.05 -16.00
CA ASN A 45 -11.05 -8.16 -16.52
C ASN A 45 -11.04 -8.38 -18.05
N GLN A 46 -12.02 -9.13 -18.56
CA GLN A 46 -12.26 -9.25 -19.99
C GLN A 46 -12.66 -7.90 -20.61
N TYR A 47 -13.53 -7.13 -19.95
CA TYR A 47 -13.91 -5.79 -20.40
C TYR A 47 -12.69 -4.86 -20.47
N ILE A 48 -11.85 -4.83 -19.42
CA ILE A 48 -10.59 -4.09 -19.39
C ILE A 48 -9.73 -4.43 -20.60
N THR A 49 -9.58 -5.73 -20.89
CA THR A 49 -8.77 -6.21 -22.01
C THR A 49 -9.40 -5.87 -23.37
N GLN A 50 -10.70 -6.06 -23.53
CA GLN A 50 -11.42 -5.83 -24.81
C GLN A 50 -11.53 -4.36 -25.17
N HIS A 51 -11.52 -3.48 -24.17
CA HIS A 51 -11.61 -2.03 -24.34
C HIS A 51 -10.26 -1.33 -24.26
N ASP A 52 -9.15 -2.08 -24.24
CA ASP A 52 -7.78 -1.55 -24.14
C ASP A 52 -7.61 -0.54 -22.98
N ILE A 53 -8.25 -0.83 -21.84
CA ILE A 53 -8.19 0.05 -20.67
C ILE A 53 -6.79 -0.06 -20.05
N ALA A 54 -6.02 1.01 -20.19
CA ALA A 54 -4.73 1.16 -19.53
C ALA A 54 -4.88 1.89 -18.19
N PRO A 55 -4.13 1.49 -17.15
CA PRO A 55 -4.10 2.22 -15.90
C PRO A 55 -3.43 3.59 -16.08
N VAL A 56 -3.82 4.55 -15.25
CA VAL A 56 -3.24 5.89 -15.22
C VAL A 56 -1.94 5.92 -14.39
N PRO A 57 -1.03 6.88 -14.65
CA PRO A 57 0.15 7.07 -13.81
C PRO A 57 -0.20 7.40 -12.36
N ILE A 58 0.63 6.93 -11.42
CA ILE A 58 0.54 7.30 -10.01
C ILE A 58 1.13 8.70 -9.85
N THR A 59 0.32 9.63 -9.33
CA THR A 59 0.81 10.96 -8.97
C THR A 59 1.13 11.02 -7.48
N TYR A 60 2.13 11.80 -7.11
CA TYR A 60 2.58 11.95 -5.73
C TYR A 60 2.32 13.38 -5.28
N GLN A 61 1.57 13.52 -4.19
CA GLN A 61 1.27 14.79 -3.55
C GLN A 61 1.41 14.63 -2.04
N GLU A 62 2.59 14.92 -1.49
CA GLU A 62 2.84 14.80 -0.05
C GLU A 62 1.77 15.53 0.77
N GLY A 63 1.23 14.84 1.76
CA GLY A 63 0.16 15.33 2.59
C GLY A 63 0.61 16.27 3.71
N THR A 64 -0.35 16.73 4.51
CA THR A 64 -0.15 17.63 5.66
C THR A 64 0.06 16.87 6.98
N PHE A 65 0.30 15.56 6.91
CA PHE A 65 0.38 14.66 8.04
C PHE A 65 1.66 14.93 8.84
N SER A 66 1.52 15.18 10.15
CA SER A 66 2.67 15.46 11.02
C SER A 66 3.14 14.23 11.81
N GLU A 67 2.48 13.09 11.62
CA GLU A 67 2.73 11.85 12.34
C GLU A 67 3.35 10.84 11.38
N TRP A 68 4.59 10.45 11.66
CA TRP A 68 5.40 9.58 10.81
C TRP A 68 5.96 8.45 11.66
N PHE A 69 5.64 7.22 11.30
CA PHE A 69 6.11 6.03 12.01
C PHE A 69 6.48 4.94 11.01
N GLY A 70 7.56 4.20 11.30
CA GLY A 70 7.93 3.04 10.51
C GLY A 70 6.96 1.87 10.72
N TYR A 71 6.93 0.94 9.78
CA TYR A 71 6.28 -0.35 9.96
C TYR A 71 6.92 -1.14 11.12
N GLU A 72 6.31 -2.25 11.53
CA GLU A 72 6.84 -3.08 12.62
C GLU A 72 8.23 -3.66 12.31
N ASN A 73 8.55 -3.84 11.02
CA ASN A 73 9.86 -4.25 10.54
C ASN A 73 10.78 -3.06 10.16
N GLY A 74 10.37 -1.83 10.49
CA GLY A 74 11.08 -0.60 10.19
C GLY A 74 10.51 0.19 9.00
N VAL A 75 10.97 1.43 8.86
CA VAL A 75 10.74 2.29 7.69
C VAL A 75 11.21 1.58 6.40
N GLY A 76 10.40 1.64 5.36
CA GLY A 76 10.64 1.02 4.05
C GLY A 76 10.39 -0.48 4.00
N HIS A 77 9.81 -1.06 5.06
CA HIS A 77 9.57 -2.51 5.16
C HIS A 77 8.08 -2.84 5.40
N PRO A 78 7.17 -2.46 4.48
CA PRO A 78 5.80 -2.95 4.50
C PRO A 78 5.77 -4.46 4.23
N GLU A 79 4.77 -5.13 4.76
CA GLU A 79 4.48 -6.55 4.56
C GLU A 79 3.53 -6.79 3.38
N GLY A 80 2.90 -5.74 2.86
CA GLY A 80 1.95 -5.83 1.75
C GLY A 80 1.15 -4.56 1.51
N VAL A 81 0.04 -4.72 0.79
CA VAL A 81 -0.94 -3.67 0.49
C VAL A 81 -2.33 -4.13 0.96
N LEU A 82 -3.02 -3.26 1.68
CA LEU A 82 -4.39 -3.41 2.15
C LEU A 82 -5.33 -2.58 1.27
N ILE A 83 -6.36 -3.25 0.75
CA ILE A 83 -7.34 -2.68 -0.15
C ILE A 83 -8.58 -2.23 0.65
N HIS A 84 -8.91 -0.95 0.49
CA HIS A 84 -10.11 -0.34 1.02
C HIS A 84 -11.11 0.02 -0.09
N GLU A 85 -12.33 0.36 0.30
CA GLU A 85 -13.20 1.20 -0.51
C GLU A 85 -13.70 2.40 0.30
N THR A 86 -14.10 3.47 -0.39
CA THR A 86 -14.39 4.73 0.30
C THR A 86 -15.75 4.80 0.98
N ALA A 87 -16.66 3.87 0.66
CA ALA A 87 -18.06 3.85 1.09
C ALA A 87 -18.85 5.17 0.85
N ASP A 88 -18.36 6.06 -0.02
CA ASP A 88 -19.00 7.33 -0.40
C ASP A 88 -19.13 7.42 -1.93
N PRO A 89 -20.34 7.17 -2.48
CA PRO A 89 -20.56 7.16 -3.91
C PRO A 89 -20.26 8.49 -4.61
N ASN A 90 -19.48 8.43 -5.68
CA ASN A 90 -19.17 9.52 -6.61
C ASN A 90 -18.33 10.66 -6.02
N VAL A 91 -17.59 10.40 -4.95
CA VAL A 91 -16.55 11.32 -4.46
C VAL A 91 -15.22 10.92 -5.10
N SER A 92 -14.55 11.87 -5.75
CA SER A 92 -13.30 11.60 -6.47
C SER A 92 -12.10 11.44 -5.55
N ALA A 93 -11.04 10.80 -6.04
CA ALA A 93 -9.79 10.63 -5.32
C ALA A 93 -9.18 11.98 -4.90
N ALA A 94 -9.29 13.02 -5.75
CA ALA A 94 -8.83 14.37 -5.40
C ALA A 94 -9.60 14.98 -4.23
N ARG A 95 -10.92 14.73 -4.14
CA ARG A 95 -11.75 15.22 -3.04
C ARG A 95 -11.42 14.50 -1.74
N PHE A 96 -11.18 13.20 -1.78
CA PHE A 96 -10.73 12.45 -0.61
C PHE A 96 -9.34 12.89 -0.15
N ALA A 97 -8.37 12.96 -1.07
CA ALA A 97 -7.03 13.46 -0.78
C ALA A 97 -7.09 14.85 -0.11
N GLN A 98 -7.90 15.77 -0.63
CA GLN A 98 -8.11 17.08 -0.02
C GLN A 98 -8.76 16.99 1.37
N SER A 99 -9.81 16.18 1.52
CA SER A 99 -10.55 16.03 2.77
C SER A 99 -9.66 15.48 3.88
N PHE A 100 -8.87 14.45 3.58
CA PHE A 100 -7.97 13.82 4.52
C PHE A 100 -6.89 14.81 4.97
N ASN A 101 -6.23 15.50 4.03
CA ASN A 101 -5.26 16.55 4.35
C ASN A 101 -5.84 17.68 5.23
N ASN A 102 -7.10 18.05 5.04
CA ASN A 102 -7.71 19.13 5.82
C ASN A 102 -8.19 18.69 7.20
N ASN A 103 -8.55 17.41 7.37
CA ASN A 103 -9.29 16.94 8.54
C ASN A 103 -8.54 15.94 9.41
N TRP A 104 -7.41 15.39 8.96
CA TRP A 104 -6.65 14.38 9.71
C TRP A 104 -6.30 14.77 11.16
N PRO A 105 -5.98 16.05 11.53
CA PRO A 105 -5.65 16.37 12.92
C PRO A 105 -6.84 16.19 13.88
N ARG A 106 -8.07 16.13 13.34
CA ARG A 106 -9.29 15.87 14.10
C ARG A 106 -9.75 14.42 13.95
N LEU A 107 -9.64 13.86 12.75
CA LEU A 107 -10.15 12.52 12.44
C LEU A 107 -9.19 11.42 12.86
N GLU A 108 -7.90 11.74 13.03
CA GLU A 108 -6.83 10.78 13.35
C GLU A 108 -6.82 9.59 12.39
N THR A 109 -7.14 9.83 11.12
CA THR A 109 -7.16 8.80 10.07
C THR A 109 -6.62 9.32 8.76
N TYR A 110 -5.84 8.49 8.09
CA TYR A 110 -5.41 8.66 6.71
C TYR A 110 -4.87 7.37 6.10
N VAL A 111 -4.76 7.37 4.76
CA VAL A 111 -4.23 6.27 3.94
C VAL A 111 -3.09 6.75 3.05
N HIS A 112 -2.39 5.84 2.36
CA HIS A 112 -1.30 6.20 1.45
C HIS A 112 -1.79 6.77 0.13
N ALA A 113 -2.89 6.23 -0.41
CA ALA A 113 -3.36 6.63 -1.72
C ALA A 113 -4.88 6.53 -1.89
N PHE A 114 -5.39 7.32 -2.83
CA PHE A 114 -6.75 7.23 -3.34
C PHE A 114 -6.71 6.97 -4.84
N THR A 115 -7.63 6.15 -5.35
CA THR A 115 -7.78 5.93 -6.79
C THR A 115 -9.24 5.95 -7.22
N ASP A 116 -9.50 6.60 -8.35
CA ASP A 116 -10.80 6.59 -9.04
C ASP A 116 -10.63 6.16 -10.51
N ASP A 117 -11.66 6.35 -11.33
CA ASP A 117 -11.65 5.98 -12.76
C ASP A 117 -10.69 6.82 -13.62
N THR A 118 -10.21 7.96 -13.10
CA THR A 118 -9.45 8.95 -13.87
C THR A 118 -8.05 9.23 -13.32
N GLN A 119 -7.79 8.93 -12.05
CA GLN A 119 -6.52 9.28 -11.40
C GLN A 119 -6.20 8.39 -10.19
N THR A 120 -4.92 8.26 -9.90
CA THR A 120 -4.38 7.71 -8.64
C THR A 120 -3.47 8.75 -8.00
N ILE A 121 -3.76 9.10 -6.74
CA ILE A 121 -2.99 10.08 -5.96
C ILE A 121 -2.44 9.40 -4.70
N ASN A 122 -1.13 9.28 -4.63
CA ASN A 122 -0.40 8.88 -3.44
C ASN A 122 -0.12 10.12 -2.58
N ILE A 123 -0.67 10.17 -1.37
CA ILE A 123 -0.61 11.33 -0.47
C ILE A 123 0.27 11.16 0.77
N HIS A 124 0.85 9.98 0.97
CA HIS A 124 1.78 9.72 2.06
C HIS A 124 2.89 8.79 1.59
N ASN A 125 4.14 9.05 2.00
CA ASN A 125 5.24 8.16 1.64
C ASN A 125 4.96 6.72 2.11
N THR A 126 5.09 5.76 1.18
CA THR A 126 4.80 4.33 1.43
C THR A 126 5.87 3.62 2.24
N ASP A 127 7.00 4.27 2.54
CA ASP A 127 8.01 3.77 3.47
C ASP A 127 7.56 3.85 4.95
N TYR A 128 6.51 4.62 5.24
CA TYR A 128 5.97 4.83 6.59
C TYR A 128 4.53 4.36 6.67
N GLY A 129 4.08 3.96 7.86
CA GLY A 129 2.69 3.58 8.09
C GLY A 129 1.71 4.76 8.07
N VAL A 130 0.42 4.43 8.03
CA VAL A 130 -0.71 5.38 8.04
C VAL A 130 -1.79 4.91 9.02
N TRP A 131 -2.82 5.70 9.26
CA TRP A 131 -3.89 5.38 10.22
C TRP A 131 -5.23 5.08 9.55
N GLY A 132 -5.38 3.92 8.91
CA GLY A 132 -6.64 3.58 8.20
C GLY A 132 -7.26 2.22 8.51
N ALA A 133 -6.57 1.30 9.20
CA ALA A 133 -7.05 -0.09 9.33
C ALA A 133 -6.85 -0.74 10.72
N GLY A 134 -6.65 0.08 11.76
CA GLY A 134 -6.33 -0.39 13.11
C GLY A 134 -4.81 -0.58 13.35
N PRO A 135 -4.34 -0.44 14.61
CA PRO A 135 -2.90 -0.38 14.92
C PRO A 135 -2.04 -1.50 14.32
N THR A 136 -2.51 -2.74 14.35
CA THR A 136 -1.75 -3.90 13.86
C THR A 136 -1.61 -3.88 12.33
N ALA A 137 -2.69 -3.55 11.61
CA ALA A 137 -2.64 -3.44 10.15
C ALA A 137 -1.85 -2.19 9.70
N ASN A 138 -1.98 -1.07 10.42
CA ASN A 138 -1.24 0.16 10.20
C ASN A 138 0.28 -0.03 10.28
N ALA A 139 0.74 -0.93 11.14
CA ALA A 139 2.15 -1.27 11.29
C ALA A 139 2.66 -2.24 10.20
N ARG A 140 1.81 -2.71 9.28
CA ARG A 140 2.16 -3.76 8.30
C ARG A 140 1.95 -3.37 6.85
N TYR A 141 0.85 -2.70 6.54
CA TYR A 141 0.39 -2.61 5.16
C TYR A 141 0.35 -1.18 4.64
N ILE A 142 0.74 -1.01 3.38
CA ILE A 142 0.39 0.16 2.57
C ILE A 142 -1.13 0.14 2.35
N GLN A 143 -1.81 1.28 2.42
CA GLN A 143 -3.27 1.35 2.37
C GLN A 143 -3.72 2.21 1.20
N ILE A 144 -4.56 1.65 0.33
CA ILE A 144 -5.16 2.36 -0.80
C ILE A 144 -6.69 2.29 -0.74
N GLU A 145 -7.32 3.42 -1.04
CA GLU A 145 -8.76 3.63 -1.08
C GLU A 145 -9.28 3.65 -2.52
N LEU A 146 -10.14 2.69 -2.87
CA LEU A 146 -10.88 2.67 -4.13
C LEU A 146 -12.16 3.50 -4.02
N CYS A 147 -12.25 4.57 -4.81
CA CYS A 147 -13.43 5.44 -4.84
C CYS A 147 -14.63 4.74 -5.49
N GLU A 148 -15.81 4.85 -4.87
CA GLU A 148 -17.06 4.33 -5.43
C GLU A 148 -17.53 5.12 -6.66
N VAL A 149 -17.60 4.48 -7.83
CA VAL A 149 -18.08 5.05 -9.09
C VAL A 149 -19.49 4.59 -9.50
N ALA A 150 -20.04 5.17 -10.57
CA ALA A 150 -21.45 4.99 -10.98
C ALA A 150 -21.68 4.06 -12.19
N THR A 151 -20.66 3.79 -13.03
CA THR A 151 -20.84 3.02 -14.26
C THR A 151 -19.83 1.89 -14.40
N VAL A 152 -20.15 0.90 -15.25
CA VAL A 152 -19.28 -0.25 -15.53
C VAL A 152 -17.92 0.18 -16.08
N ASP A 153 -17.88 1.10 -17.03
CA ASP A 153 -16.61 1.58 -17.62
C ASP A 153 -15.77 2.30 -16.56
N GLN A 154 -16.39 3.13 -15.71
CA GLN A 154 -15.69 3.75 -14.59
C GLN A 154 -15.16 2.71 -13.61
N PHE A 155 -15.95 1.68 -13.28
CA PHE A 155 -15.51 0.63 -12.35
C PHE A 155 -14.34 -0.16 -12.93
N ALA A 156 -14.42 -0.53 -14.21
CA ALA A 156 -13.33 -1.20 -14.91
C ALA A 156 -12.03 -0.37 -14.91
N ARG A 157 -12.11 0.94 -15.14
CA ARG A 157 -10.96 1.85 -15.04
C ARG A 157 -10.44 1.98 -13.61
N SER A 158 -11.33 2.15 -12.64
CA SER A 158 -10.91 2.35 -11.25
C SER A 158 -10.25 1.11 -10.66
N VAL A 159 -10.76 -0.10 -10.93
CA VAL A 159 -10.09 -1.35 -10.50
C VAL A 159 -8.82 -1.65 -11.30
N ALA A 160 -8.72 -1.21 -12.56
CA ALA A 160 -7.47 -1.26 -13.30
C ALA A 160 -6.39 -0.36 -12.66
N ASN A 161 -6.75 0.86 -12.28
CA ASN A 161 -5.87 1.80 -11.58
C ASN A 161 -5.45 1.27 -10.20
N ASP A 162 -6.40 0.72 -9.44
CA ASP A 162 -6.15 0.12 -8.12
C ASP A 162 -5.19 -1.08 -8.22
N ALA A 163 -5.48 -2.04 -9.10
CA ALA A 163 -4.61 -3.19 -9.32
C ALA A 163 -3.21 -2.78 -9.77
N TYR A 164 -3.09 -1.73 -10.59
CA TYR A 164 -1.81 -1.18 -11.02
C TYR A 164 -1.03 -0.55 -9.86
N TYR A 165 -1.70 0.20 -8.97
CA TYR A 165 -1.06 0.74 -7.76
C TYR A 165 -0.55 -0.39 -6.85
N VAL A 166 -1.38 -1.40 -6.57
CA VAL A 166 -1.02 -2.55 -5.75
C VAL A 166 0.20 -3.27 -6.35
N ALA A 167 0.17 -3.57 -7.65
CA ALA A 167 1.30 -4.18 -8.35
C ALA A 167 2.58 -3.33 -8.25
N SER A 168 2.44 -2.01 -8.42
CA SER A 168 3.55 -1.06 -8.33
C SER A 168 4.19 -1.06 -6.94
N MET A 169 3.38 -1.08 -5.88
CA MET A 169 3.88 -1.13 -4.50
C MET A 169 4.54 -2.48 -4.19
N LEU A 170 3.93 -3.60 -4.56
CA LEU A 170 4.55 -4.92 -4.38
C LEU A 170 5.88 -5.02 -5.12
N HIS A 171 5.96 -4.50 -6.35
CA HIS A 171 7.20 -4.46 -7.11
C HIS A 171 8.23 -3.51 -6.49
N LYS A 172 7.79 -2.32 -6.01
CA LYS A 172 8.62 -1.35 -5.28
C LYS A 172 9.24 -1.98 -4.04
N TYR A 173 8.53 -2.83 -3.29
CA TYR A 173 9.09 -3.44 -2.06
C TYR A 173 9.61 -4.87 -2.24
N ASN A 174 9.67 -5.38 -3.47
CA ASN A 174 10.07 -6.76 -3.77
C ASN A 174 9.25 -7.80 -3.00
N LEU A 175 7.94 -7.58 -2.95
CA LEU A 175 6.95 -8.48 -2.36
C LEU A 175 6.25 -9.28 -3.46
N PRO A 176 5.93 -10.57 -3.24
CA PRO A 176 5.15 -11.36 -4.20
C PRO A 176 3.68 -10.93 -4.21
N VAL A 177 2.92 -11.32 -5.23
CA VAL A 177 1.45 -11.14 -5.26
C VAL A 177 0.77 -12.34 -4.61
N GLU A 178 0.45 -12.24 -3.31
CA GLU A 178 -0.12 -13.34 -2.52
C GLU A 178 -1.33 -12.86 -1.71
N TYR A 179 -2.52 -13.32 -2.10
CA TYR A 179 -3.76 -13.00 -1.39
C TYR A 179 -3.76 -13.58 0.02
N GLY A 180 -4.12 -12.76 1.02
CA GLY A 180 -4.10 -13.14 2.42
C GLY A 180 -2.71 -13.08 3.06
N THR A 181 -1.71 -12.53 2.36
CA THR A 181 -0.38 -12.27 2.94
C THR A 181 0.12 -10.88 2.52
N THR A 182 0.43 -10.68 1.24
CA THR A 182 0.94 -9.40 0.73
C THR A 182 -0.12 -8.55 0.04
N VAL A 183 -1.26 -9.15 -0.33
CA VAL A 183 -2.47 -8.44 -0.74
C VAL A 183 -3.60 -8.84 0.19
N VAL A 184 -4.10 -7.88 0.96
CA VAL A 184 -5.11 -8.13 1.99
C VAL A 184 -6.26 -7.12 1.86
N THR A 185 -7.43 -7.46 2.39
CA THR A 185 -8.57 -6.53 2.45
C THR A 185 -8.81 -6.06 3.87
N HIS A 186 -9.52 -4.93 4.02
CA HIS A 186 -9.92 -4.46 5.34
C HIS A 186 -10.78 -5.50 6.08
N ALA A 187 -11.66 -6.20 5.35
CA ALA A 187 -12.44 -7.32 5.88
C ALA A 187 -11.58 -8.45 6.47
N GLN A 188 -10.45 -8.79 5.83
CA GLN A 188 -9.54 -9.82 6.34
C GLN A 188 -8.87 -9.36 7.64
N VAL A 189 -8.31 -8.15 7.67
CA VAL A 189 -7.62 -7.66 8.87
C VAL A 189 -8.59 -7.42 10.04
N SER A 190 -9.84 -7.02 9.76
CA SER A 190 -10.94 -6.95 10.72
C SER A 190 -11.17 -8.32 11.41
N GLN A 191 -11.19 -9.40 10.62
CA GLN A 191 -11.33 -10.76 11.14
C GLN A 191 -10.08 -11.29 11.85
N TRP A 192 -8.89 -10.85 11.47
CA TRP A 192 -7.64 -11.32 12.06
C TRP A 192 -7.29 -10.62 13.36
N PHE A 193 -7.47 -9.31 13.41
CA PHE A 193 -6.96 -8.48 14.50
C PHE A 193 -8.06 -7.94 15.42
N HIS A 194 -9.31 -7.89 14.96
CA HIS A 194 -10.45 -7.40 15.74
C HIS A 194 -10.29 -5.96 16.26
N GLU A 195 -9.52 -5.13 15.56
CA GLU A 195 -9.27 -3.71 15.90
C GLU A 195 -10.16 -2.73 15.11
N THR A 196 -10.94 -3.26 14.17
CA THR A 196 -11.89 -2.58 13.28
C THR A 196 -13.04 -3.55 12.97
N ASP A 197 -14.20 -3.05 12.57
CA ASP A 197 -15.38 -3.83 12.17
C ASP A 197 -15.74 -3.69 10.68
N HIS A 198 -14.84 -3.04 9.93
CA HIS A 198 -14.94 -2.80 8.50
C HIS A 198 -14.97 -4.10 7.67
N THR A 199 -15.63 -4.04 6.51
CA THR A 199 -15.89 -5.20 5.63
C THR A 199 -15.47 -4.99 4.17
N ASP A 200 -14.82 -3.86 3.92
CA ASP A 200 -14.38 -3.43 2.60
C ASP A 200 -13.22 -4.26 2.03
N PRO A 201 -13.09 -4.35 0.69
CA PRO A 201 -13.97 -3.82 -0.35
C PRO A 201 -15.07 -4.83 -0.78
N THR A 202 -15.35 -5.83 0.06
CA THR A 202 -16.14 -7.03 -0.30
C THR A 202 -17.52 -6.68 -0.88
N GLY A 203 -18.25 -5.79 -0.20
CA GLY A 203 -19.59 -5.37 -0.62
C GLY A 203 -19.57 -4.57 -1.91
N TYR A 204 -18.61 -3.67 -2.06
CA TYR A 204 -18.48 -2.85 -3.26
C TYR A 204 -18.09 -3.66 -4.49
N PHE A 205 -17.15 -4.60 -4.38
CA PHE A 205 -16.85 -5.53 -5.48
C PHE A 205 -18.07 -6.37 -5.89
N ALA A 206 -18.81 -6.90 -4.92
CA ALA A 206 -20.00 -7.71 -5.20
C ALA A 206 -21.10 -6.93 -5.96
N LYS A 207 -21.24 -5.61 -5.73
CA LYS A 207 -22.16 -4.72 -6.47
C LYS A 207 -21.91 -4.74 -7.99
N TRP A 208 -20.69 -5.03 -8.40
CA TRP A 208 -20.27 -5.12 -9.80
C TRP A 208 -20.13 -6.56 -10.30
N GLY A 209 -20.58 -7.55 -9.53
CA GLY A 209 -20.32 -8.96 -9.85
C GLY A 209 -18.82 -9.25 -9.95
N TYR A 210 -18.03 -8.51 -9.18
CA TYR A 210 -16.57 -8.63 -9.10
C TYR A 210 -16.17 -9.20 -7.74
N GLY A 211 -14.95 -9.70 -7.61
CA GLY A 211 -14.45 -10.28 -6.37
C GLY A 211 -12.94 -10.17 -6.25
N VAL A 212 -12.42 -10.34 -5.03
CA VAL A 212 -10.97 -10.28 -4.79
C VAL A 212 -10.24 -11.37 -5.57
N ASP A 213 -10.89 -12.51 -5.78
CA ASP A 213 -10.33 -13.59 -6.57
C ASP A 213 -10.21 -13.28 -8.07
N GLN A 214 -10.93 -12.26 -8.55
CA GLN A 214 -10.81 -11.69 -9.88
C GLN A 214 -9.83 -10.51 -9.91
N PHE A 215 -9.72 -9.78 -8.80
CA PHE A 215 -8.77 -8.68 -8.63
C PHE A 215 -7.30 -9.15 -8.61
N ILE A 216 -7.01 -10.26 -7.92
CA ILE A 216 -5.65 -10.81 -7.80
C ILE A 216 -5.00 -11.17 -9.15
N PRO A 217 -5.70 -11.81 -10.12
CA PRO A 217 -5.20 -11.96 -11.48
C PRO A 217 -4.88 -10.65 -12.21
N LEU A 218 -5.66 -9.60 -11.97
CA LEU A 218 -5.42 -8.28 -12.56
C LEU A 218 -4.14 -7.65 -12.00
N ILE A 219 -3.92 -7.73 -10.68
CA ILE A 219 -2.66 -7.32 -10.03
C ILE A 219 -1.48 -8.09 -10.61
N ASN A 220 -1.59 -9.42 -10.73
CA ASN A 220 -0.54 -10.26 -11.32
C ASN A 220 -0.20 -9.87 -12.76
N THR A 221 -1.20 -9.46 -13.54
CA THR A 221 -1.00 -9.00 -14.93
C THR A 221 -0.06 -7.79 -14.96
N TYR A 222 -0.32 -6.79 -14.13
CA TYR A 222 0.53 -5.60 -14.05
C TYR A 222 1.90 -5.89 -13.42
N TYR A 223 1.95 -6.68 -12.34
CA TYR A 223 3.20 -7.05 -11.68
C TYR A 223 4.17 -7.79 -12.63
N ASN A 224 3.64 -8.74 -13.42
CA ASN A 224 4.44 -9.48 -14.41
C ASN A 224 4.85 -8.57 -15.58
N ALA A 225 3.99 -7.65 -16.02
CA ALA A 225 4.34 -6.68 -17.05
C ALA A 225 5.50 -5.77 -16.61
N MET A 226 5.51 -5.33 -15.34
CA MET A 226 6.62 -4.58 -14.74
C MET A 226 7.90 -5.42 -14.67
N SER A 227 7.79 -6.66 -14.16
CA SER A 227 8.93 -7.58 -14.02
C SER A 227 9.61 -7.90 -15.36
N ASN A 228 8.82 -7.96 -16.44
CA ASN A 228 9.31 -8.21 -17.80
C ASN A 228 9.75 -6.93 -18.54
N GLY A 229 9.68 -5.76 -17.90
CA GLY A 229 10.02 -4.47 -18.51
C GLY A 229 9.03 -4.00 -19.60
N SER A 230 7.86 -4.63 -19.70
CA SER A 230 6.79 -4.27 -20.63
C SER A 230 5.94 -3.09 -20.13
N MET A 231 6.10 -2.70 -18.86
CA MET A 231 5.43 -1.58 -18.22
C MET A 231 6.44 -0.86 -17.33
N THR A 232 6.68 0.41 -17.59
CA THR A 232 7.51 1.25 -16.70
C THR A 232 6.63 1.84 -15.63
N VAL A 233 6.87 1.48 -14.37
CA VAL A 233 6.32 2.22 -13.24
C VAL A 233 6.97 3.59 -13.27
N ASP A 234 6.18 4.65 -13.46
CA ASP A 234 6.61 6.02 -13.17
C ASP A 234 6.74 6.14 -11.63
N ASN A 235 7.79 5.52 -11.10
CA ASN A 235 8.37 5.92 -9.84
C ASN A 235 8.88 7.33 -10.10
N GLY A 236 8.26 8.33 -9.47
CA GLY A 236 8.64 9.73 -9.63
C GLY A 236 10.17 9.86 -9.67
N SER A 237 10.69 10.15 -10.86
CA SER A 237 12.11 10.29 -11.17
C SER A 237 12.95 9.00 -11.09
N THR A 238 13.13 8.41 -12.26
CA THR A 238 14.30 7.65 -12.68
C THR A 238 15.60 8.33 -12.24
N ASN A 239 16.48 7.61 -11.54
CA ASN A 239 17.90 7.52 -11.93
C ASN A 239 18.56 6.32 -11.23
N ASN A 240 18.43 5.16 -11.89
CA ASN A 240 19.52 4.23 -12.17
C ASN A 240 20.81 4.44 -11.34
N GLY A 241 20.86 3.95 -10.10
CA GLY A 241 22.10 3.69 -9.34
C GLY A 241 23.15 4.81 -9.30
N GLY A 242 22.76 6.07 -9.52
CA GLY A 242 23.68 7.18 -9.70
C GLY A 242 24.33 7.53 -8.38
N VAL A 243 25.51 6.97 -8.12
CA VAL A 243 26.31 7.37 -6.98
C VAL A 243 26.93 8.73 -7.27
N SER A 244 26.51 9.76 -6.54
CA SER A 244 27.08 11.10 -6.60
C SER A 244 28.01 11.35 -5.42
N GLY A 245 29.08 12.10 -5.64
CA GLY A 245 29.96 12.56 -4.56
C GLY A 245 29.30 13.73 -3.83
N GLN A 246 29.01 13.54 -2.54
CA GLN A 246 28.38 14.51 -1.66
C GLN A 246 28.96 14.30 -0.27
N THR A 247 29.66 15.30 0.25
CA THR A 247 30.32 15.22 1.56
C THR A 247 29.50 15.91 2.63
N GLY A 248 29.36 15.28 3.79
CA GLY A 248 28.65 15.86 4.92
C GLY A 248 28.64 14.95 6.13
N THR A 249 27.74 15.23 7.06
CA THR A 249 27.46 14.40 8.22
C THR A 249 26.01 13.95 8.17
N VAL A 250 25.76 12.67 8.43
CA VAL A 250 24.42 12.14 8.69
C VAL A 250 24.30 11.78 10.16
N ARG A 251 23.32 12.38 10.85
CA ARG A 251 22.96 11.99 12.22
C ARG A 251 21.80 11.02 12.13
N VAL A 252 22.04 9.78 12.55
CA VAL A 252 21.12 8.66 12.28
C VAL A 252 20.17 8.43 13.44
N ASP A 253 18.91 8.10 13.15
CA ASP A 253 17.89 7.79 14.15
C ASP A 253 16.84 6.82 13.59
N ASN A 254 16.38 5.90 14.43
CA ASN A 254 15.30 4.97 14.14
C ASN A 254 14.42 4.86 15.38
N SER A 255 13.28 5.54 15.37
CA SER A 255 12.35 5.59 16.50
C SER A 255 11.75 4.22 16.85
N SER A 256 11.72 3.28 15.90
CA SER A 256 11.12 1.95 16.06
C SER A 256 12.13 0.89 16.52
N SER A 257 13.43 1.18 16.65
CA SER A 257 14.45 0.20 17.03
C SER A 257 15.63 0.84 17.77
N PHE A 258 16.39 0.02 18.50
CA PHE A 258 17.62 0.49 19.15
C PHE A 258 18.79 0.71 18.16
N MET A 259 18.60 0.38 16.87
CA MET A 259 19.58 0.61 15.82
C MET A 259 18.95 1.07 14.51
N VAL A 260 19.72 1.83 13.74
CA VAL A 260 19.42 2.20 12.35
C VAL A 260 19.91 1.09 11.41
N PRO A 261 19.02 0.50 10.58
CA PRO A 261 19.43 -0.50 9.61
C PRO A 261 20.30 0.12 8.51
N LEU A 262 21.21 -0.69 7.99
CA LEU A 262 22.04 -0.33 6.85
C LEU A 262 21.70 -1.21 5.65
N VAL A 263 21.94 -0.68 4.46
CA VAL A 263 21.89 -1.45 3.22
C VAL A 263 23.24 -1.43 2.53
N SER A 264 23.53 -2.52 1.82
CA SER A 264 24.60 -2.59 0.83
C SER A 264 23.98 -2.62 -0.57
N PHE A 265 24.76 -2.27 -1.58
CA PHE A 265 24.30 -2.39 -2.96
C PHE A 265 25.20 -3.34 -3.75
N ASP A 266 24.60 -4.22 -4.54
CA ASP A 266 25.35 -5.09 -5.45
C ASP A 266 25.79 -4.36 -6.73
N ASN A 267 26.55 -5.06 -7.57
CA ASN A 267 27.06 -4.51 -8.84
C ASN A 267 25.95 -4.16 -9.83
N SER A 268 24.76 -4.73 -9.67
CA SER A 268 23.57 -4.43 -10.46
C SER A 268 22.77 -3.26 -9.89
N GLY A 269 23.20 -2.71 -8.74
CA GLY A 269 22.57 -1.57 -8.10
C GLY A 269 21.40 -1.92 -7.19
N ASN A 270 21.17 -3.20 -6.88
CA ASN A 270 20.10 -3.63 -5.97
C ASN A 270 20.53 -3.55 -4.51
N ALA A 271 19.63 -3.07 -3.65
CA ALA A 271 19.86 -2.99 -2.21
C ALA A 271 19.76 -4.36 -1.55
N LYS A 272 20.60 -4.61 -0.53
CA LYS A 272 20.57 -5.77 0.35
C LYS A 272 20.78 -5.34 1.78
N THR A 273 19.91 -5.76 2.69
CA THR A 273 20.06 -5.53 4.13
C THR A 273 21.37 -6.16 4.63
N VAL A 274 22.03 -5.49 5.58
CA VAL A 274 23.24 -6.02 6.24
C VAL A 274 22.96 -6.37 7.70
N ASN A 275 23.72 -7.31 8.27
CA ASN A 275 23.52 -7.83 9.63
C ASN A 275 24.13 -6.92 10.73
N ARG A 276 24.16 -5.61 10.51
CA ARG A 276 24.62 -4.63 11.50
C ARG A 276 23.95 -3.28 11.25
N GLY A 277 23.81 -2.51 12.32
CA GLY A 277 23.21 -1.18 12.28
C GLY A 277 24.05 -0.16 13.03
N LEU A 278 23.64 1.10 12.91
CA LEU A 278 24.24 2.21 13.63
C LEU A 278 23.43 2.49 14.90
N ALA A 279 24.10 2.86 15.99
CA ALA A 279 23.38 3.30 17.19
C ALA A 279 22.65 4.62 16.90
N ASN A 280 21.43 4.77 17.39
CA ASN A 280 20.67 6.01 17.25
C ASN A 280 21.46 7.19 17.83
N ASP A 281 21.15 8.39 17.33
CA ASP A 281 21.74 9.67 17.76
C ASP A 281 23.24 9.83 17.48
N THR A 282 23.84 8.94 16.68
CA THR A 282 25.26 9.00 16.32
C THR A 282 25.52 9.73 14.99
N PRO A 283 26.57 10.59 14.91
CA PRO A 283 26.95 11.25 13.67
C PRO A 283 27.92 10.39 12.85
N TRP A 284 27.73 10.37 11.53
CA TRP A 284 28.56 9.64 10.58
C TRP A 284 28.97 10.52 9.42
N TYR A 285 30.23 10.45 9.05
CA TYR A 285 30.71 11.08 7.82
C TYR A 285 30.13 10.36 6.61
N THR A 286 29.65 11.13 5.63
CA THR A 286 29.29 10.63 4.31
C THR A 286 30.11 11.36 3.25
N ASP A 287 30.51 10.64 2.21
CA ASP A 287 31.20 11.18 1.04
C ASP A 287 30.45 10.92 -0.27
N LYS A 288 29.38 10.13 -0.21
CA LYS A 288 28.57 9.76 -1.36
C LYS A 288 27.12 9.65 -0.99
N GLN A 289 26.26 10.01 -1.93
CA GLN A 289 24.84 9.69 -1.87
C GLN A 289 24.38 8.99 -3.15
N ARG A 290 23.29 8.25 -3.05
CA ARG A 290 22.64 7.61 -4.20
C ARG A 290 21.14 7.58 -4.02
N THR A 291 20.40 7.66 -5.11
CA THR A 291 18.94 7.50 -5.08
C THR A 291 18.56 6.05 -5.40
N TYR A 292 17.62 5.49 -4.65
CA TYR A 292 17.05 4.17 -4.89
C TYR A 292 15.62 4.13 -4.34
N ARG A 293 14.64 3.76 -5.19
CA ARG A 293 13.22 3.64 -4.82
C ARG A 293 12.67 4.87 -4.08
N ASP A 294 12.93 6.06 -4.63
CA ASP A 294 12.49 7.37 -4.11
C ASP A 294 13.18 7.83 -2.81
N HIS A 295 14.18 7.09 -2.34
CA HIS A 295 15.00 7.45 -1.18
C HIS A 295 16.41 7.84 -1.58
N THR A 296 16.95 8.84 -0.89
CA THR A 296 18.39 9.14 -0.89
C THR A 296 19.08 8.30 0.17
N TYR A 297 20.16 7.64 -0.21
CA TYR A 297 20.99 6.86 0.69
C TYR A 297 22.35 7.52 0.82
N TYR A 298 22.86 7.63 2.04
CA TYR A 298 24.16 8.23 2.35
C TYR A 298 25.14 7.16 2.76
N ARG A 299 26.34 7.18 2.18
CA ARG A 299 27.35 6.16 2.45
C ARG A 299 28.03 6.42 3.78
N VAL A 300 28.07 5.41 4.65
CA VAL A 300 28.69 5.47 5.97
C VAL A 300 29.85 4.47 6.14
N SER A 301 30.01 3.56 5.18
CA SER A 301 31.15 2.63 5.10
C SER A 301 31.45 2.24 3.64
N THR A 302 32.42 1.35 3.40
CA THR A 302 32.89 0.97 2.04
C THR A 302 31.76 0.65 1.07
N ASN A 303 30.75 -0.11 1.52
CA ASN A 303 29.52 -0.38 0.77
C ASN A 303 28.32 -0.49 1.71
N GLU A 304 28.20 0.43 2.66
CA GLU A 304 27.06 0.48 3.57
C GLU A 304 26.49 1.87 3.60
N TRP A 305 25.17 1.92 3.56
CA TRP A 305 24.42 3.13 3.32
C TRP A 305 23.24 3.21 4.28
N VAL A 306 22.98 4.42 4.78
CA VAL A 306 21.80 4.74 5.56
C VAL A 306 20.79 5.45 4.67
N MET A 307 19.52 5.07 4.77
CA MET A 307 18.41 5.72 4.06
C MET A 307 18.12 7.09 4.71
N ASP A 308 17.79 8.09 3.91
CA ASP A 308 17.40 9.45 4.35
C ASP A 308 16.27 9.45 5.38
N SER A 309 15.37 8.48 5.28
CA SER A 309 14.28 8.26 6.22
C SER A 309 14.73 7.93 7.66
N TYR A 310 15.99 7.48 7.82
CA TYR A 310 16.62 7.19 9.11
C TYR A 310 17.74 8.18 9.48
N CYS A 311 17.86 9.32 8.80
CA CYS A 311 18.91 10.27 9.14
C CYS A 311 18.60 11.72 8.78
N HIS A 312 19.25 12.63 9.51
CA HIS A 312 19.33 14.02 9.15
C HIS A 312 20.70 14.31 8.51
N TYR A 313 20.71 14.65 7.23
CA TYR A 313 21.91 15.07 6.51
C TYR A 313 22.25 16.54 6.74
N THR A 314 23.53 16.84 6.87
CA THR A 314 24.08 18.19 6.93
C THR A 314 25.30 18.26 6.01
N ALA A 315 25.21 19.08 4.96
CA ALA A 315 26.31 19.27 4.02
C ALA A 315 27.55 19.87 4.72
N ALA A 316 28.73 19.43 4.29
CA ALA A 316 30.02 19.96 4.76
C ALA A 316 30.44 21.22 4.00
#